data_AF-A0A957SG71-F1
#
_entry.id   AF-A0A957SG71-F1
#
_cell.length_a   1.000
_cell.length_b   1.000
_cell.length_c   1.000
_cell.angle_alpha   90.00
_cell.angle_beta   90.00
_cell.angle_gamma   90.00
#
_symmetry.space_group_name_H-M   'P 1'
#
loop_
_entity.id
_entity.type
_entity.pdbx_description
1 polymer ?
#
loop_
_entity_poly.entity_id
_entity_poly.type
_entity_poly.pdbx_seq_one_letter_code
_entity_poly.pdbx_strand_id
1 'polypeptide(L)'
;MTTSAQGTTASPESFAQYSSRMSMRLALPTGALIALLVIGLNTDRGLVPLSDDLRSFGTLAFFAMLPLSAITAGWAYILGIRGWNDRVAAERQRSWYFGFLPVALAYMLVTAGLLVIGITLIERAFRELQLSLIQGTLLASIGSTAFTFWVVGDAMRLDTRRLLTLVVVILGSGVYLTLFAIDDPQW
;
A
#
# COMPACT_ATOMS: atom_id res chain seq x y z
N MET A 1 56.26 10.88 6.08
CA MET A 1 55.04 11.27 5.32
C MET A 1 54.01 10.18 5.51
N THR A 2 53.09 10.37 6.46
CA THR A 2 51.97 9.46 6.71
C THR A 2 50.73 10.06 6.07
N THR A 3 50.29 9.46 4.97
CA THR A 3 49.01 9.74 4.34
C THR A 3 47.90 9.29 5.27
N SER A 4 47.25 10.23 5.96
CA SER A 4 46.01 9.97 6.68
C SER A 4 44.92 9.70 5.64
N ALA A 5 44.50 8.44 5.55
CA ALA A 5 43.27 8.07 4.89
C ALA A 5 42.12 8.81 5.62
N GLN A 6 41.59 9.85 4.99
CA GLN A 6 40.30 10.42 5.34
C GLN A 6 39.25 9.35 5.06
N GLY A 7 39.03 8.48 6.05
CA GLY A 7 37.85 7.64 6.12
C GLY A 7 36.66 8.57 6.04
N THR A 8 35.90 8.45 4.95
CA THR A 8 34.63 9.14 4.75
C THR A 8 33.73 8.70 5.88
N THR A 9 33.64 9.50 6.96
CA THR A 9 32.67 9.28 8.03
C THR A 9 31.31 9.60 7.44
N ALA A 10 30.71 8.63 6.76
CA ALA A 10 29.34 8.71 6.31
C ALA A 10 28.50 9.05 7.54
N SER A 11 27.83 10.20 7.51
CA SER A 11 26.90 10.61 8.57
C SER A 11 25.92 9.47 8.83
N PRO A 12 25.62 9.11 10.09
CA PRO A 12 24.70 8.02 10.39
C PRO A 12 23.36 8.24 9.67
N GLU A 13 22.90 7.20 8.96
CA GLU A 13 21.70 7.28 8.12
C GLU A 13 20.46 7.68 8.95
N SER A 14 19.80 8.76 8.53
CA SER A 14 18.57 9.21 9.17
C SER A 14 17.46 8.17 9.01
N PHE A 15 16.53 8.08 9.97
CA PHE A 15 15.41 7.14 9.88
C PHE A 15 14.55 7.39 8.64
N ALA A 16 14.47 8.66 8.22
CA ALA A 16 13.73 9.06 7.04
C ALA A 16 14.33 8.51 5.73
N GLN A 17 15.67 8.52 5.61
CA GLN A 17 16.38 7.93 4.47
C GLN A 17 16.23 6.40 4.46
N TYR A 18 16.38 5.77 5.62
CA TYR A 18 16.21 4.32 5.79
C TYR A 18 14.81 3.87 5.34
N SER A 19 13.77 4.54 5.84
CA SER A 19 12.39 4.18 5.50
C SER A 19 12.07 4.42 4.01
N SER A 20 12.59 5.50 3.42
CA SER A 20 12.39 5.79 1.99
C SER A 20 13.03 4.73 1.11
N ARG A 21 14.27 4.33 1.41
CA ARG A 21 14.98 3.27 0.70
C ARG A 21 14.24 1.94 0.80
N MET A 22 13.74 1.61 1.99
CA MET A 22 13.00 0.36 2.20
C MET A 22 11.63 0.38 1.49
N SER A 23 10.97 1.54 1.46
CA SER A 23 9.72 1.76 0.71
C SER A 23 9.94 1.52 -0.79
N MET A 24 11.01 2.07 -1.39
CA MET A 24 11.32 1.82 -2.80
C MET A 24 11.62 0.35 -3.09
N ARG A 25 12.38 -0.31 -2.19
CA ARG A 25 12.75 -1.73 -2.35
C ARG A 25 11.55 -2.67 -2.33
N LEU A 26 10.49 -2.32 -1.62
CA LEU A 26 9.25 -3.10 -1.58
C LEU A 26 8.26 -2.67 -2.67
N ALA A 27 8.21 -1.38 -3.01
CA ALA A 27 7.25 -0.85 -3.98
C ALA A 27 7.51 -1.32 -5.42
N LEU A 28 8.76 -1.28 -5.88
CA LEU A 28 9.12 -1.67 -7.25
C LEU A 28 8.77 -3.14 -7.58
N PRO A 29 9.17 -4.14 -6.77
CA PRO A 29 8.82 -5.53 -7.06
C PRO A 29 7.31 -5.77 -6.97
N THR A 30 6.61 -5.11 -6.05
CA THR A 30 5.14 -5.17 -6.02
C THR A 30 4.53 -4.70 -7.33
N GLY A 31 4.94 -3.53 -7.83
CA GLY A 31 4.45 -2.99 -9.09
C GLY A 31 4.67 -3.93 -10.26
N ALA A 32 5.83 -4.58 -10.31
CA ALA A 32 6.16 -5.58 -11.31
C ALA A 32 5.29 -6.84 -11.19
N LEU A 33 5.07 -7.34 -9.97
CA LEU A 33 4.20 -8.50 -9.73
C LEU A 33 2.76 -8.24 -10.15
N ILE A 34 2.21 -7.06 -9.82
CA ILE A 34 0.86 -6.68 -10.24
C ILE A 34 0.79 -6.54 -11.76
N ALA A 35 1.81 -5.96 -12.41
CA ALA A 35 1.87 -5.89 -13.86
C ALA A 35 1.83 -7.29 -14.51
N LEU A 36 2.62 -8.24 -14.00
CA LEU A 36 2.63 -9.63 -14.48
C LEU A 36 1.28 -10.31 -14.27
N LEU A 37 0.64 -10.10 -13.13
CA LEU A 37 -0.69 -10.65 -12.83
C LEU A 37 -1.74 -10.11 -13.80
N VAL A 38 -1.70 -8.80 -14.07
CA VAL A 38 -2.62 -8.14 -15.00
C VAL A 38 -2.42 -8.66 -16.43
N ILE A 39 -1.18 -8.78 -16.89
CA ILE A 39 -0.85 -9.36 -18.21
C ILE A 39 -1.36 -10.80 -18.27
N GLY A 40 -0.99 -11.65 -17.31
CA GLY A 40 -1.35 -13.07 -17.31
C GLY A 40 -2.85 -13.33 -17.34
N LEU A 41 -3.65 -12.49 -16.67
CA LEU A 41 -5.10 -12.64 -16.60
C LEU A 41 -5.86 -12.01 -17.78
N ASN A 42 -5.21 -11.17 -18.60
CA ASN A 42 -5.85 -10.43 -19.69
C ASN A 42 -5.15 -10.57 -21.05
N THR A 43 -4.24 -11.53 -21.22
CA THR A 43 -3.49 -11.73 -22.48
C THR A 43 -4.43 -12.02 -23.67
N ASP A 44 -5.56 -12.69 -23.43
CA ASP A 44 -6.50 -13.11 -24.49
C ASP A 44 -7.61 -12.07 -24.76
N ARG A 45 -7.55 -10.91 -24.13
CA ARG A 45 -8.57 -9.86 -24.23
C ARG A 45 -8.02 -8.64 -24.96
N GLY A 46 -8.83 -8.06 -25.85
CA GLY A 46 -8.48 -6.84 -26.58
C GLY A 46 -8.53 -5.61 -25.67
N LEU A 47 -9.74 -5.06 -25.51
CA LEU A 47 -10.01 -3.96 -24.59
C LEU A 47 -10.63 -4.53 -23.31
N VAL A 48 -10.12 -4.08 -22.16
CA VAL A 48 -10.60 -4.52 -20.85
C VAL A 48 -11.20 -3.32 -20.14
N PRO A 49 -12.45 -3.42 -19.66
CA PRO A 49 -13.09 -2.33 -18.94
C PRO A 49 -12.41 -2.10 -17.59
N LEU A 50 -12.52 -0.86 -17.09
CA LEU A 50 -11.99 -0.49 -15.76
C LEU A 50 -12.75 -1.16 -14.62
N SER A 51 -14.03 -1.45 -14.83
CA SER A 51 -14.97 -2.05 -13.88
C SER A 51 -15.97 -2.94 -14.65
N ASP A 52 -17.05 -3.45 -14.05
CA ASP A 52 -18.09 -4.33 -14.64
C ASP A 52 -17.82 -5.85 -14.78
N ASP A 53 -16.59 -6.35 -14.67
CA ASP A 53 -16.31 -7.81 -14.73
C ASP A 53 -15.28 -8.24 -13.66
N LEU A 54 -15.27 -9.53 -13.30
CA LEU A 54 -14.32 -10.15 -12.37
C LEU A 54 -12.86 -10.04 -12.83
N ARG A 55 -12.65 -9.91 -14.14
CA ARG A 55 -11.33 -9.71 -14.76
C ARG A 55 -11.04 -8.26 -15.14
N SER A 56 -11.93 -7.32 -14.80
CA SER A 56 -11.67 -5.89 -15.01
C SER A 56 -10.47 -5.42 -14.18
N PHE A 57 -9.81 -4.35 -14.64
CA PHE A 57 -8.61 -3.85 -13.95
C PHE A 57 -8.91 -3.42 -12.50
N GLY A 58 -10.08 -2.82 -12.25
CA GLY A 58 -10.52 -2.41 -10.92
C GLY A 58 -10.72 -3.60 -9.98
N THR A 59 -11.40 -4.66 -10.43
CA THR A 59 -11.62 -5.86 -9.62
C THR A 59 -10.32 -6.60 -9.33
N LEU A 60 -9.43 -6.71 -10.31
CA LEU A 60 -8.11 -7.32 -10.12
C LEU A 60 -7.24 -6.51 -9.16
N ALA A 61 -7.26 -5.18 -9.27
CA ALA A 61 -6.60 -4.30 -8.32
C ALA A 61 -7.17 -4.49 -6.90
N PHE A 62 -8.49 -4.63 -6.76
CA PHE A 62 -9.14 -4.88 -5.47
C PHE A 62 -8.60 -6.15 -4.80
N PHE A 63 -8.72 -7.29 -5.46
CA PHE A 63 -8.36 -8.58 -4.87
C PHE A 63 -6.86 -8.76 -4.69
N ALA A 64 -6.02 -8.16 -5.55
CA ALA A 64 -4.58 -8.28 -5.42
C ALA A 64 -4.01 -7.34 -4.34
N MET A 65 -4.53 -6.11 -4.23
CA MET A 65 -3.98 -5.10 -3.33
C MET A 65 -4.35 -5.32 -1.86
N LEU A 66 -5.48 -5.97 -1.58
CA LEU A 66 -5.90 -6.29 -0.22
C LEU A 66 -4.89 -7.16 0.55
N PRO A 67 -4.59 -8.41 0.14
CA PRO A 67 -3.63 -9.25 0.86
C PRO A 67 -2.23 -8.62 0.84
N LEU A 68 -1.88 -7.93 -0.25
CA LEU A 68 -0.58 -7.33 -0.42
C LEU A 68 -0.38 -6.14 0.53
N SER A 69 -1.41 -5.32 0.76
CA SER A 69 -1.40 -4.24 1.75
C SER A 69 -1.20 -4.76 3.18
N ALA A 70 -1.87 -5.86 3.55
CA ALA A 70 -1.72 -6.47 4.86
C ALA A 70 -0.29 -6.96 5.09
N ILE A 71 0.26 -7.70 4.12
CA ILE A 71 1.62 -8.25 4.19
C ILE A 71 2.66 -7.13 4.23
N THR A 72 2.56 -6.15 3.32
CA THR A 72 3.52 -5.05 3.23
C THR A 72 3.48 -4.15 4.46
N ALA A 73 2.30 -3.79 4.96
CA ALA A 73 2.16 -2.99 6.18
C ALA A 73 2.68 -3.72 7.43
N GLY A 74 2.33 -5.00 7.59
CA GLY A 74 2.81 -5.81 8.72
C GLY A 74 4.33 -5.95 8.70
N TRP A 75 4.92 -6.24 7.55
CA TRP A 75 6.37 -6.32 7.39
C TRP A 75 7.07 -4.98 7.62
N ALA A 76 6.52 -3.90 7.06
CA ALA A 76 7.02 -2.54 7.24
C ALA A 76 6.99 -2.11 8.72
N TYR A 77 5.95 -2.45 9.46
CA TYR A 77 5.87 -2.19 10.90
C TYR A 77 6.99 -2.91 11.67
N ILE A 78 7.24 -4.19 11.37
CA ILE A 78 8.33 -4.96 12.01
C ILE A 78 9.68 -4.28 11.74
N LEU A 79 9.94 -3.89 10.49
CA LEU A 79 11.17 -3.20 10.11
C LEU A 79 11.32 -1.83 10.77
N GLY A 80 10.22 -1.08 10.90
CA GLY A 80 10.18 0.20 11.61
C GLY A 80 10.55 0.05 13.08
N ILE A 81 9.94 -0.92 13.78
CA ILE A 81 10.23 -1.20 15.19
C ILE A 81 11.67 -1.69 15.39
N ARG A 82 12.17 -2.58 14.53
CA ARG A 82 13.58 -3.03 14.59
C ARG A 82 14.54 -1.85 14.38
N GLY A 83 14.32 -1.07 13.33
CA GLY A 83 15.14 0.11 13.04
C GLY A 83 15.09 1.19 14.12
N TRP A 84 14.00 1.28 14.89
CA TRP A 84 13.91 2.11 16.09
C TRP A 84 14.70 1.51 17.26
N ASN A 85 14.50 0.22 17.55
CA ASN A 85 15.14 -0.48 18.66
C ASN A 85 16.66 -0.49 18.57
N ASP A 86 17.21 -0.54 17.35
CA ASP A 86 18.66 -0.47 17.10
C ASP A 86 19.27 0.90 17.50
N ARG A 87 18.44 1.92 17.73
CA ARG A 87 18.85 3.31 18.02
C ARG A 87 18.57 3.76 19.44
N VAL A 88 17.93 2.93 20.27
CA VAL A 88 17.53 3.27 21.64
C VAL A 88 18.08 2.28 22.66
N ALA A 89 18.25 2.73 23.91
CA ALA A 89 18.66 1.87 25.02
C ALA A 89 17.68 0.71 25.22
N ALA A 90 18.17 -0.44 25.70
CA ALA A 90 17.42 -1.69 25.84
C ALA A 90 16.10 -1.52 26.63
N GLU A 91 16.11 -0.67 27.66
CA GLU A 91 14.95 -0.34 28.50
C GLU A 91 13.80 0.37 27.78
N ARG A 92 14.05 0.95 26.59
CA ARG A 92 13.05 1.68 25.77
C ARG A 92 12.67 0.95 24.49
N GLN A 93 13.16 -0.27 24.30
CA GLN A 93 12.86 -1.07 23.12
C GLN A 93 11.39 -1.50 23.11
N ARG A 94 10.81 -1.55 21.91
CA ARG A 94 9.40 -1.88 21.69
C ARG A 94 9.28 -3.30 21.15
N SER A 95 8.25 -4.01 21.59
CA SER A 95 7.87 -5.32 21.02
C SER A 95 7.00 -5.12 19.78
N TRP A 96 7.24 -5.92 18.73
CA TRP A 96 6.44 -5.93 17.50
C TRP A 96 5.46 -7.10 17.42
N TYR A 97 5.64 -8.14 18.26
CA TYR A 97 4.92 -9.41 18.17
C TYR A 97 3.39 -9.29 18.26
N PHE A 98 2.88 -8.35 19.05
CA PHE A 98 1.44 -8.15 19.19
C PHE A 98 0.92 -6.98 18.34
N GLY A 99 1.81 -6.11 17.85
CA GLY A 99 1.43 -4.93 17.06
C GLY A 99 1.30 -5.20 15.57
N PHE A 100 2.00 -6.20 15.03
CA PHE A 100 2.01 -6.43 13.57
C PHE A 100 0.63 -6.79 13.01
N LEU A 101 -0.13 -7.64 13.72
CA LEU A 101 -1.42 -8.14 13.23
C LEU A 101 -2.49 -7.04 13.21
N PRO A 102 -2.69 -6.25 14.29
CA PRO A 102 -3.58 -5.09 14.24
C PRO A 102 -3.20 -4.08 13.16
N VAL A 103 -1.90 -3.80 12.97
CA VAL A 103 -1.43 -2.86 11.94
C VAL A 103 -1.72 -3.41 10.54
N ALA A 104 -1.43 -4.69 10.28
CA ALA A 104 -1.73 -5.33 9.00
C ALA A 104 -3.23 -5.28 8.68
N LEU A 105 -4.09 -5.59 9.66
CA LEU A 105 -5.54 -5.52 9.51
C LEU A 105 -6.02 -4.07 9.28
N ALA A 106 -5.48 -3.11 10.00
CA ALA A 106 -5.84 -1.70 9.84
C ALA A 106 -5.56 -1.20 8.42
N TYR A 107 -4.35 -1.45 7.89
CA TYR A 107 -4.03 -1.07 6.52
C TYR A 107 -4.82 -1.88 5.49
N MET A 108 -5.15 -3.14 5.76
CA MET A 108 -6.06 -3.91 4.88
C MET A 108 -7.43 -3.24 4.78
N LEU A 109 -8.01 -2.80 5.90
CA LEU A 109 -9.31 -2.11 5.93
C LEU A 109 -9.25 -0.73 5.26
N VAL A 110 -8.19 0.03 5.50
CA VAL A 110 -7.97 1.32 4.81
C VAL A 110 -7.86 1.10 3.31
N THR A 111 -7.11 0.08 2.88
CA THR A 111 -6.95 -0.28 1.47
C THR A 111 -8.29 -0.67 0.86
N ALA A 112 -9.08 -1.50 1.56
CA ALA A 112 -10.42 -1.87 1.13
C ALA A 112 -11.30 -0.64 0.92
N GLY A 113 -11.37 0.25 1.91
CA GLY A 113 -12.17 1.46 1.84
C GLY A 113 -11.75 2.39 0.70
N LEU A 114 -10.44 2.63 0.55
CA LEU A 114 -9.90 3.46 -0.54
C LEU A 114 -10.15 2.85 -1.92
N LEU A 115 -10.04 1.53 -2.06
CA LEU A 115 -10.30 0.85 -3.32
C LEU A 115 -11.78 0.86 -3.67
N VAL A 116 -12.69 0.65 -2.73
CA VAL A 116 -14.13 0.76 -3.01
C VAL A 116 -14.46 2.18 -3.47
N ILE A 117 -14.03 3.20 -2.71
CA ILE A 117 -14.26 4.60 -3.09
C ILE A 117 -13.64 4.89 -4.46
N GLY A 118 -12.41 4.45 -4.70
CA GLY A 118 -11.70 4.66 -5.96
C GLY A 118 -12.40 4.01 -7.15
N ILE A 119 -12.80 2.74 -7.02
CA ILE A 119 -13.51 2.00 -8.07
C ILE A 119 -14.86 2.66 -8.36
N THR A 120 -15.64 3.01 -7.34
CA THR A 120 -16.94 3.68 -7.53
C THR A 120 -16.79 5.05 -8.21
N LEU A 121 -15.77 5.82 -7.87
CA LEU A 121 -15.49 7.10 -8.53
C LEU A 121 -15.08 6.90 -9.99
N ILE A 122 -14.25 5.89 -10.26
CA ILE A 122 -13.83 5.54 -11.63
C ILE A 122 -15.02 5.06 -12.45
N GLU A 123 -15.89 4.21 -11.91
CA GLU A 123 -17.13 3.77 -12.56
C GLU A 123 -18.02 4.94 -12.95
N ARG A 124 -18.20 5.91 -12.04
CA ARG A 124 -19.05 7.08 -12.27
C ARG A 124 -18.44 8.06 -13.28
N ALA A 125 -17.12 8.25 -13.24
CA ALA A 125 -16.43 9.22 -14.09
C ALA A 125 -16.07 8.65 -15.47
N PHE A 126 -15.82 7.34 -15.57
CA PHE A 126 -15.20 6.68 -16.72
C PHE A 126 -15.93 5.39 -17.11
N ARG A 127 -17.26 5.39 -17.02
CA ARG A 127 -18.11 4.21 -17.26
C ARG A 127 -17.84 3.49 -18.59
N GLU A 128 -17.53 4.25 -19.64
CA GLU A 128 -17.29 3.73 -20.99
C GLU A 128 -15.79 3.55 -21.30
N LEU A 129 -14.90 3.87 -20.35
CA LEU A 129 -13.47 3.83 -20.60
C LEU A 129 -12.98 2.39 -20.57
N GLN A 130 -12.60 1.91 -21.75
CA GLN A 130 -11.93 0.64 -21.92
C GLN A 130 -10.46 0.90 -22.24
N LEU A 131 -9.58 0.19 -21.53
CA LEU A 131 -8.14 0.37 -21.68
C LEU A 131 -7.57 -0.79 -22.47
N SER A 132 -6.57 -0.48 -23.29
CA SER A 132 -5.70 -1.53 -23.85
C SER A 132 -4.92 -2.22 -22.74
N LEU A 133 -4.49 -3.46 -22.98
CA LEU A 133 -3.69 -4.23 -22.03
C LEU A 133 -2.46 -3.44 -21.52
N ILE A 134 -1.77 -2.73 -22.41
CA ILE A 134 -0.59 -1.92 -22.07
C ILE A 134 -0.96 -0.78 -21.13
N GLN A 135 -2.02 -0.02 -21.44
CA GLN A 135 -2.45 1.11 -20.62
C GLN A 135 -2.92 0.66 -19.23
N GLY A 136 -3.72 -0.40 -19.16
CA GLY A 136 -4.20 -0.93 -17.88
C GLY A 136 -3.08 -1.54 -17.04
N THR A 137 -2.11 -2.22 -17.66
CA THR A 137 -0.91 -2.73 -16.98
C THR A 137 -0.07 -1.60 -16.40
N LEU A 138 0.17 -0.54 -17.18
CA LEU A 138 0.92 0.62 -16.72
C LEU A 138 0.23 1.32 -15.55
N LEU A 139 -1.09 1.56 -15.66
CA LEU A 139 -1.87 2.17 -14.59
C LEU A 139 -1.87 1.33 -13.31
N ALA A 140 -2.11 0.02 -13.43
CA ALA A 140 -2.09 -0.89 -12.29
C ALA A 140 -0.71 -0.97 -11.63
N SER A 141 0.38 -0.99 -12.43
CA SER A 141 1.75 -1.04 -11.91
C SER A 141 2.16 0.26 -11.20
N ILE A 142 1.88 1.42 -11.81
CA ILE A 142 2.18 2.72 -11.21
C ILE A 142 1.36 2.93 -9.94
N GLY A 143 0.05 2.63 -10.01
CA GLY A 143 -0.85 2.75 -8.87
C GLY A 143 -0.42 1.87 -7.70
N SER A 144 -0.11 0.59 -7.97
CA SER A 144 0.35 -0.34 -6.93
C SER A 144 1.72 0.00 -6.35
N THR A 145 2.64 0.49 -7.17
CA THR A 145 3.95 0.99 -6.73
C THR A 145 3.79 2.19 -5.80
N ALA A 146 3.04 3.21 -6.23
CA ALA A 146 2.81 4.43 -5.45
C ALA A 146 2.12 4.10 -4.12
N PHE A 147 1.11 3.24 -4.16
CA PHE A 147 0.39 2.78 -2.99
C PHE A 147 1.30 2.04 -2.01
N THR A 148 2.09 1.07 -2.48
CA THR A 148 3.01 0.31 -1.63
C THR A 148 4.08 1.20 -1.02
N PHE A 149 4.61 2.15 -1.79
CA PHE A 149 5.56 3.13 -1.29
C PHE A 149 4.96 3.94 -0.13
N TRP A 150 3.72 4.39 -0.29
CA TRP A 150 3.00 5.11 0.75
C TRP A 150 2.75 4.25 1.99
N VAL A 151 2.19 3.04 1.85
CA VAL A 151 1.89 2.13 2.97
C VAL A 151 3.16 1.77 3.75
N VAL A 152 4.24 1.40 3.07
CA VAL A 152 5.49 1.03 3.75
C VAL A 152 6.07 2.22 4.49
N GLY A 153 6.13 3.39 3.85
CA GLY A 153 6.66 4.60 4.46
C GLY A 153 5.85 5.03 5.69
N ASP A 154 4.54 4.85 5.65
CA ASP A 154 3.63 5.21 6.73
C ASP A 154 3.69 4.20 7.89
N ALA A 155 3.62 2.91 7.59
CA ALA A 155 3.67 1.82 8.57
C ALA A 155 5.02 1.75 9.31
N MET A 156 6.13 2.10 8.65
CA MET A 156 7.45 2.19 9.31
C MET A 156 7.54 3.36 10.30
N ARG A 157 6.81 4.45 10.05
CA ARG A 157 6.86 5.70 10.82
C ARG A 157 5.66 5.87 11.75
N LEU A 158 4.97 4.76 12.05
CA LEU A 158 3.72 4.78 12.77
C LEU A 158 3.89 5.43 14.15
N ASP A 159 3.21 6.54 14.34
CA ASP A 159 3.12 7.29 15.60
C ASP A 159 1.65 7.37 16.04
N THR A 160 1.41 7.88 17.25
CA THR A 160 0.05 7.99 17.81
C THR A 160 -0.88 8.83 16.93
N ARG A 161 -0.35 9.86 16.27
CA ARG A 161 -1.13 10.73 15.38
C ARG A 161 -1.55 10.00 14.11
N ARG A 162 -0.66 9.24 13.49
CA ARG A 162 -0.94 8.40 12.32
C ARG A 162 -1.92 7.28 12.66
N LEU A 163 -1.79 6.67 13.83
CA LEU A 163 -2.77 5.70 14.33
C LEU A 163 -4.17 6.31 14.42
N LEU A 164 -4.29 7.51 14.97
CA LEU A 164 -5.58 8.20 15.03
C LEU A 164 -6.12 8.54 13.64
N THR A 165 -5.27 8.99 12.71
CA THR A 165 -5.66 9.19 11.31
C THR A 165 -6.16 7.89 10.67
N LEU A 166 -5.47 6.76 10.87
CA LEU A 166 -5.90 5.45 10.36
C LEU A 166 -7.28 5.07 10.90
N VAL A 167 -7.51 5.24 12.20
CA VAL A 167 -8.83 4.98 12.82
C VAL A 167 -9.91 5.87 12.19
N VAL A 168 -9.64 7.17 12.02
CA VAL A 168 -10.60 8.10 11.39
C VAL A 168 -10.88 7.70 9.94
N VAL A 169 -9.86 7.28 9.18
CA VAL A 169 -10.04 6.82 7.79
C VAL A 169 -10.88 5.55 7.74
N ILE A 170 -10.64 4.58 8.62
CA ILE A 170 -11.42 3.34 8.70
C ILE A 170 -12.89 3.64 9.07
N LEU A 171 -13.12 4.50 10.06
CA LEU A 171 -14.47 4.88 10.46
C LEU A 171 -15.18 5.66 9.35
N GLY A 172 -14.49 6.62 8.74
CA GLY A 172 -15.03 7.44 7.66
C GLY A 172 -15.37 6.62 6.40
N SER A 173 -14.50 5.69 6.01
CA SER A 173 -14.78 4.77 4.91
C SER A 173 -15.94 3.83 5.24
N GLY A 174 -16.02 3.32 6.47
CA GLY A 174 -17.17 2.52 6.92
C GLY A 174 -18.50 3.29 6.87
N VAL A 175 -18.52 4.55 7.31
CA VAL A 175 -19.71 5.42 7.22
C VAL A 175 -20.10 5.66 5.76
N TYR A 176 -19.14 5.94 4.88
CA TYR A 176 -19.40 6.13 3.45
C TYR A 176 -19.98 4.88 2.79
N LEU A 177 -19.42 3.70 3.09
CA LEU A 177 -19.95 2.41 2.61
C LEU A 177 -21.38 2.18 3.10
N THR A 178 -21.65 2.49 4.36
CA THR A 178 -22.98 2.34 4.95
C THR A 178 -23.99 3.29 4.31
N LEU A 179 -23.62 4.54 4.07
CA LEU A 179 -24.47 5.52 3.36
C LEU A 179 -24.79 5.06 1.94
N PHE A 180 -23.81 4.50 1.23
CA PHE A 180 -24.01 4.00 -0.13
C PHE A 180 -24.91 2.75 -0.16
N ALA A 181 -24.78 1.87 0.83
CA ALA A 181 -25.60 0.66 0.93
C ALA A 181 -27.02 0.91 1.44
N ILE A 182 -27.25 1.99 2.22
CA ILE A 182 -28.58 2.34 2.75
C ILE A 182 -29.60 2.65 1.65
N ASP A 183 -29.15 3.18 0.52
CA ASP A 183 -30.01 3.50 -0.62
C ASP A 183 -30.16 2.32 -1.60
N ASP A 184 -29.49 1.18 -1.36
CA ASP A 184 -29.59 -0.01 -2.19
C ASP A 184 -30.80 -0.88 -1.76
N PRO A 185 -31.85 -1.03 -2.59
CA PRO A 185 -33.04 -1.78 -2.23
C PRO A 185 -32.83 -3.30 -2.12
N GLN A 186 -31.62 -3.80 -2.40
CA GLN A 186 -31.28 -5.23 -2.31
C GLN A 186 -30.59 -5.64 -0.99
N TRP A 187 -30.46 -4.73 -0.02
CA TRP A 187 -29.88 -5.01 1.29
C TRP A 187 -30.92 -5.29 2.39
#